data_AF-D7MXY2-F1
#
_entry.id   AF-D7MXY2-F1
#
_cell.length_a   1.000
_cell.length_b   1.000
_cell.length_c   1.000
_cell.angle_alpha   90.00
_cell.angle_beta   90.00
_cell.angle_gamma   90.00
#
_symmetry.space_group_name_H-M   'P 1'
#
loop_
_entity.id
_entity.type
_entity.pdbx_description
1 polymer ?
#
loop_
_entity_poly.entity_id
_entity_poly.type
_entity_poly.pdbx_seq_one_letter_code
_entity_poly.pdbx_strand_id
1 'polypeptide(L)'
;SYSNLCPALVYCRYLVPRDMTVGHFIHMLSKRMHLDRSKALFVFVHNTLPQTASRMDSLYNTFKEEDGFLYMCYSTEKTFG
;
A
#
# COMPACT_ATOMS: atom_id res chain seq x y z
N SER A 1 -7.54 24.54 -3.42
CA SER A 1 -7.15 24.52 -2.00
C SER A 1 -7.05 23.07 -1.51
N TYR A 2 -5.99 22.35 -1.89
CA TYR A 2 -5.73 20.96 -1.46
C TYR A 2 -4.57 20.89 -0.45
N SER A 3 -4.23 22.02 0.16
CA SER A 3 -2.98 22.25 0.88
C SER A 3 -3.01 21.85 2.35
N ASN A 4 -4.07 21.22 2.87
CA ASN A 4 -4.20 20.96 4.32
C ASN A 4 -4.75 19.58 4.72
N LEU A 5 -4.68 18.56 3.84
CA LEU A 5 -5.04 17.19 4.20
C LEU A 5 -3.86 16.27 3.89
N CYS A 6 -3.20 15.79 4.95
CA CYS A 6 -1.99 14.97 4.96
C CYS A 6 -0.70 15.69 4.51
N PRO A 7 0.29 15.87 5.41
CA PRO A 7 1.62 16.26 4.98
C PRO A 7 2.18 15.13 4.11
N ALA A 8 2.31 15.40 2.81
CA ALA A 8 2.90 14.53 1.80
C ALA A 8 2.09 13.26 1.44
N LEU A 9 1.29 13.36 0.37
CA LEU A 9 1.14 12.24 -0.58
C LEU A 9 2.55 11.92 -1.13
N VAL A 10 3.36 11.20 -0.36
CA VAL A 10 4.67 10.74 -0.81
C VAL A 10 4.42 9.66 -1.84
N TYR A 11 4.53 10.02 -3.12
CA TYR A 11 4.47 9.06 -4.21
C TYR A 11 5.74 8.19 -4.20
N CYS A 12 5.71 7.16 -3.36
CA CYS A 12 6.82 6.23 -3.23
C CYS A 12 6.74 5.18 -4.34
N ARG A 13 7.68 5.22 -5.27
CA ARG A 13 7.84 4.12 -6.24
C ARG A 13 8.66 3.00 -5.61
N TYR A 14 8.11 1.79 -5.64
CA TYR A 14 8.78 0.59 -5.14
C TYR A 14 8.98 -0.40 -6.30
N LEU A 15 10.16 -1.02 -6.33
CA LEU A 15 10.39 -2.25 -7.10
C LEU A 15 10.25 -3.41 -6.12
N VAL A 16 9.24 -4.23 -6.33
CA VAL A 16 8.91 -5.34 -5.43
C VAL A 16 9.12 -6.65 -6.18
N PRO A 17 9.77 -7.65 -5.56
CA PRO A 17 9.86 -9.00 -6.12
C PRO A 17 8.46 -9.56 -6.40
N ARG A 18 8.29 -10.21 -7.56
CA ARG A 18 7.00 -10.77 -8.00
C ARG A 18 6.47 -11.83 -7.03
N ASP A 19 7.37 -12.50 -6.35
CA ASP A 19 7.14 -13.58 -5.41
C ASP A 19 6.90 -13.17 -3.97
N MET A 20 7.06 -11.89 -3.68
CA MET A 20 6.72 -11.33 -2.38
C MET A 20 5.21 -11.39 -2.13
N THR A 21 4.81 -11.71 -0.90
CA THR A 21 3.42 -11.60 -0.47
C THR A 21 3.07 -10.17 -0.07
N VAL A 22 1.80 -9.80 -0.20
CA VAL A 22 1.29 -8.49 0.21
C VAL A 22 1.59 -8.23 1.69
N GLY A 23 1.41 -9.23 2.57
CA GLY A 23 1.73 -9.09 3.99
C GLY A 23 3.21 -8.76 4.24
N HIS A 24 4.12 -9.37 3.49
CA HIS A 24 5.55 -9.08 3.62
C HIS A 24 5.88 -7.66 3.11
N PHE A 25 5.24 -7.22 2.03
CA PHE A 25 5.36 -5.86 1.52
C PHE A 25 4.85 -4.82 2.54
N ILE A 26 3.68 -5.05 3.16
CA ILE A 26 3.12 -4.17 4.21
C ILE A 26 4.08 -4.09 5.41
N HIS A 27 4.67 -5.21 5.82
CA HIS A 27 5.65 -5.23 6.92
C HIS A 27 6.92 -4.43 6.57
N MET A 28 7.42 -4.57 5.35
CA MET A 28 8.53 -3.76 4.84
C MET A 28 8.19 -2.27 4.84
N LEU A 29 6.99 -1.91 4.38
CA LEU A 29 6.53 -0.53 4.32
C LEU A 29 6.41 0.07 5.73
N SER A 30 5.84 -0.69 6.68
CA SER A 30 5.72 -0.28 8.08
C SER A 30 7.09 0.02 8.72
N LYS A 31 8.08 -0.85 8.49
CA LYS A 31 9.46 -0.63 8.94
C LYS A 31 10.09 0.61 8.32
N ARG A 32 9.87 0.84 7.03
CA ARG A 32 10.46 1.98 6.29
C ARG A 32 9.86 3.32 6.71
N MET A 33 8.59 3.33 7.11
CA MET A 33 7.92 4.52 7.64
C MET A 33 8.17 4.76 9.13
N HIS A 34 8.99 3.93 9.78
CA HIS A 34 9.26 3.99 11.22
C HIS A 34 7.97 4.03 12.05
N LEU A 35 6.94 3.29 11.60
CA LEU A 35 5.67 3.22 12.30
C LEU A 35 5.88 2.52 13.64
N ASP A 36 5.32 3.11 14.68
CA ASP A 36 5.29 2.52 16.01
C ASP A 36 4.46 1.23 15.98
N ARG A 37 4.85 0.22 16.77
CA ARG A 37 4.17 -1.08 16.83
C ARG A 37 2.71 -0.97 17.25
N SER A 38 2.34 0.15 17.88
CA SER A 38 0.98 0.49 18.28
C SER A 38 0.07 0.88 17.11
N LYS A 39 0.63 1.25 15.95
CA LYS A 39 -0.13 1.71 14.79
C LYS A 39 -0.24 0.61 13.74
N ALA A 40 -1.48 0.31 13.34
CA ALA A 40 -1.75 -0.58 12.22
C ALA A 40 -1.61 0.17 10.89
N LEU A 41 -0.97 -0.45 9.90
CA LEU A 41 -0.89 0.06 8.54
C LEU A 41 -1.89 -0.69 7.67
N PHE A 42 -2.85 0.04 7.11
CA PHE A 42 -3.81 -0.47 6.14
C PHE A 42 -3.37 -0.05 4.76
N VAL A 43 -3.30 -1.00 3.83
CA VAL A 43 -2.98 -0.75 2.42
C VAL A 43 -4.17 -1.16 1.58
N PHE A 44 -4.52 -0.32 0.62
CA PHE A 44 -5.66 -0.46 -0.26
C PHE A 44 -5.20 -0.41 -1.71
N VAL A 45 -5.82 -1.24 -2.54
CA VAL A 45 -5.62 -1.30 -3.99
C VAL A 45 -6.98 -1.17 -4.63
N HIS A 46 -7.19 -0.16 -5.48
CA HIS A 46 -8.51 0.18 -6.01
C HIS A 46 -9.62 0.21 -4.94
N ASN A 47 -9.37 0.86 -3.80
CA ASN A 47 -10.30 0.95 -2.67
C ASN A 47 -10.67 -0.39 -2.01
N THR A 48 -9.96 -1.48 -2.32
CA THR A 48 -10.15 -2.79 -1.68
C THR A 48 -8.98 -3.16 -0.78
N LEU A 49 -9.25 -3.94 0.26
CA LEU A 49 -8.20 -4.53 1.11
C LEU A 49 -7.68 -5.81 0.43
N PRO A 50 -6.43 -5.82 -0.07
CA PRO A 50 -5.86 -7.03 -0.65
C PRO A 50 -5.63 -8.10 0.43
N GLN A 51 -5.77 -9.36 0.05
CA GLN A 51 -5.46 -10.48 0.93
C GLN A 51 -3.95 -10.51 1.22
N THR A 52 -3.57 -10.58 2.50
CA THR A 52 -2.17 -10.55 2.93
C THR A 52 -1.36 -11.78 2.46
N ALA A 53 -2.04 -12.92 2.26
CA ALA A 53 -1.45 -14.14 1.72
C ALA A 53 -1.24 -14.11 0.20
N SER A 54 -1.88 -13.17 -0.51
CA SER A 54 -1.73 -13.05 -1.96
C SER A 54 -0.35 -12.57 -2.35
N ARG A 55 0.07 -12.94 -3.56
CA ARG A 55 1.32 -12.52 -4.17
C ARG A 55 1.18 -11.15 -4.82
N MET A 56 2.27 -10.39 -4.82
CA MET A 56 2.33 -9.09 -5.49
C MET A 56 2.14 -9.23 -7.01
N ASP A 57 2.58 -10.33 -7.63
CA ASP A 57 2.33 -10.61 -9.05
C ASP A 57 0.84 -10.66 -9.41
N SER A 58 0.04 -11.25 -8.54
CA SER A 58 -1.38 -11.51 -8.75
C SER A 58 -2.16 -10.21 -8.57
N LEU A 59 -1.79 -9.41 -7.57
CA LEU A 59 -2.29 -8.05 -7.42
C LEU A 59 -1.97 -7.20 -8.65
N TYR A 60 -0.72 -7.20 -9.09
CA TYR A 60 -0.29 -6.43 -10.25
C TYR A 60 -1.05 -6.80 -11.51
N ASN A 61 -1.22 -8.09 -11.80
CA ASN A 61 -1.95 -8.51 -13.00
C ASN A 61 -3.44 -8.15 -12.96
N THR A 62 -4.02 -8.02 -11.76
CA THR A 62 -5.46 -7.74 -11.57
C THR A 62 -5.75 -6.23 -11.52
N PHE A 63 -4.85 -5.45 -10.93
CA PHE A 63 -5.10 -4.06 -10.55
C PHE A 63 -4.06 -3.07 -11.11
N LYS A 64 -3.22 -3.49 -12.06
CA LYS A 64 -2.38 -2.52 -12.78
C LYS A 64 -3.23 -1.57 -13.61
N GLU A 65 -2.78 -0.35 -13.72
CA GLU A 65 -3.34 0.65 -14.62
C GLU A 65 -2.71 0.52 -16.03
N GLU A 66 -3.28 1.23 -16.99
CA GLU A 66 -2.83 1.23 -18.39
C GLU A 66 -1.38 1.74 -18.56
N ASP A 67 -0.91 2.56 -17.63
CA ASP A 67 0.47 3.08 -17.60
C ASP A 67 1.52 2.03 -17.15
N GLY A 68 1.07 0.84 -16.74
CA GLY A 68 1.92 -0.25 -16.29
C GLY A 68 2.32 -0.18 -14.82
N PHE A 69 1.75 0.73 -14.03
CA PHE A 69 1.98 0.84 -12.60
C PHE A 69 0.81 0.29 -11.79
N LEU A 70 1.11 -0.13 -10.55
CA LEU A 70 0.13 -0.55 -9.56
C LEU A 70 0.04 0.52 -8.50
N TYR A 71 -1.12 1.14 -8.37
CA TYR A 71 -1.37 2.20 -7.42
C TYR A 71 -1.92 1.64 -6.11
N MET A 72 -1.30 2.04 -5.01
CA MET A 72 -1.72 1.65 -3.67
C MET A 72 -1.87 2.88 -2.78
N CYS A 73 -2.94 2.91 -2.00
CA CYS A 73 -3.16 3.90 -0.96
C CYS A 73 -2.89 3.25 0.39
N TYR A 74 -2.31 3.98 1.34
CA TYR A 74 -2.14 3.48 2.70
C TYR A 74 -2.71 4.46 3.72
N SER A 75 -3.18 3.94 4.85
CA SER A 75 -3.70 4.71 5.98
C SER A 75 -3.25 4.06 7.29
N THR A 76 -2.93 4.88 8.29
CA THR A 76 -2.67 4.41 9.66
C THR A 76 -3.89 4.49 10.57
N GLU A 77 -4.98 5.08 10.06
CA GLU A 77 -6.26 5.18 10.76
C GLU A 77 -7.23 4.16 10.15
N LYS A 78 -8.08 3.54 11.00
CA LYS A 78 -9.21 2.74 10.52
C LYS A 78 -10.27 3.68 9.94
N THR A 79 -10.05 4.19 8.74
CA THR A 79 -11.03 4.98 8.00
C THR A 79 -11.78 4.07 7.03
N PHE A 80 -12.61 3.19 7.60
CA PHE A 80 -13.79 2.63 6.93
C PHE A 80 -14.95 2.79 7.90
N GLY A 81 -15.73 3.84 7.66
CA GLY A 81 -17.04 4.11 8.23
C GLY A 81 -17.96 4.51 7.08
#